data_AF-A0A6I1U161-F1
#
_entry.id   AF-A0A6I1U161-F1
#
_cell.length_a   1.000
_cell.length_b   1.000
_cell.length_c   1.000
_cell.angle_alpha   90.00
_cell.angle_beta   90.00
_cell.angle_gamma   90.00
#
_symmetry.space_group_name_H-M   'P 1'
#
loop_
_entity.id
_entity.type
_entity.pdbx_description
1 polymer ?
#
loop_
_entity_poly.entity_id
_entity_poly.type
_entity_poly.pdbx_seq_one_letter_code
_entity_poly.pdbx_strand_id
1 'polypeptide(L)'
;MIINQQNLRNLFIGYRAAFQNAFAGVQPDFNQFVLTVTSGNASEQYGWLGNSTAFREWLGDRVIQNLGVHDYTIKNKTFENTVGVPRESIEDDSYGLFTPLMGQLGQDSAMHPAELVYALLSGGFPQTCYDGQYFFDTDHPVTSAAGNEV
;
A
#
# COMPACT_ATOMS: atom_id res chain seq x y z
N MET A 1 -23.09 -18.29 26.92
CA MET A 1 -22.31 -17.54 27.93
C MET A 1 -23.12 -16.38 28.53
N ILE A 2 -22.95 -16.07 29.82
CA ILE A 2 -23.51 -14.82 30.41
C ILE A 2 -22.80 -13.61 29.79
N ILE A 3 -23.54 -12.68 29.17
CA ILE A 3 -22.96 -11.41 28.71
C ILE A 3 -22.71 -10.51 29.91
N ASN A 4 -21.42 -10.34 30.22
CA ASN A 4 -20.95 -9.38 31.20
C ASN A 4 -19.61 -8.80 30.74
N GLN A 5 -19.14 -7.76 31.43
CA GLN A 5 -17.92 -7.05 31.06
C GLN A 5 -16.68 -7.96 31.03
N GLN A 6 -16.57 -8.90 31.97
CA GLN A 6 -15.41 -9.79 32.06
C GLN A 6 -15.37 -10.76 30.88
N ASN A 7 -16.50 -11.37 30.55
CA ASN A 7 -16.63 -12.34 29.46
C ASN A 7 -16.42 -11.69 28.09
N LEU A 8 -17.01 -10.51 27.86
CA LEU A 8 -16.79 -9.74 26.63
C LEU A 8 -15.32 -9.31 26.47
N ARG A 9 -14.65 -8.95 27.58
CA ARG A 9 -13.22 -8.62 27.55
C ARG A 9 -12.37 -9.83 27.16
N ASN A 10 -12.65 -11.01 27.72
CA ASN A 10 -11.92 -12.22 27.37
C ASN A 10 -12.13 -12.61 25.91
N LEU A 11 -13.37 -12.52 25.42
CA LEU A 11 -13.71 -12.74 24.02
C LEU A 11 -12.93 -11.80 23.10
N PHE A 12 -12.92 -10.50 23.41
CA PHE A 12 -12.16 -9.50 22.66
C PHE A 12 -10.66 -9.81 22.62
N ILE A 13 -10.08 -10.24 23.74
CA ILE A 13 -8.66 -10.64 23.78
C ILE A 13 -8.40 -11.82 22.83
N GLY A 14 -9.28 -12.83 22.84
CA GLY A 14 -9.16 -13.99 21.95
C GLY A 14 -9.26 -13.62 20.47
N TYR A 15 -10.26 -12.81 20.11
CA TYR A 15 -10.41 -12.31 18.74
C TYR A 15 -9.25 -11.42 18.30
N ARG A 16 -8.78 -10.54 19.18
CA ARG A 16 -7.60 -9.71 18.92
C ARG A 16 -6.35 -10.56 18.69
N ALA A 17 -6.18 -11.64 19.46
CA ALA A 17 -5.07 -12.56 19.27
C ALA A 17 -5.16 -13.28 17.91
N ALA A 18 -6.35 -13.75 17.52
CA ALA A 18 -6.57 -14.36 16.21
C ALA A 18 -6.24 -13.40 15.05
N PHE A 19 -6.71 -12.16 15.14
CA PHE A 19 -6.38 -11.08 14.19
C PHE A 19 -4.87 -10.85 14.11
N GLN A 20 -4.21 -10.60 15.26
CA GLN A 20 -2.78 -10.24 15.28
C GLN A 20 -1.89 -11.37 14.76
N ASN A 21 -2.20 -12.61 15.12
CA ASN A 21 -1.46 -13.79 14.64
C ASN A 21 -1.58 -13.92 13.12
N ALA A 22 -2.78 -13.75 12.59
CA ALA A 22 -3.01 -13.85 11.15
C ALA A 22 -2.35 -12.68 10.40
N PHE A 23 -2.51 -11.45 10.88
CA PHE A 23 -1.89 -10.25 10.31
C PHE A 23 -0.36 -10.39 10.23
N ALA A 24 0.29 -10.80 11.33
CA ALA A 24 1.73 -10.96 11.38
C ALA A 24 2.26 -12.13 10.52
N GLY A 25 1.41 -13.12 10.25
CA GLY A 25 1.75 -14.27 9.41
C GLY A 25 1.74 -13.98 7.91
N VAL A 26 1.16 -12.86 7.48
CA VAL A 26 1.14 -12.46 6.08
C VAL A 26 2.46 -11.79 5.70
N GLN A 27 3.03 -12.20 4.57
CA GLN A 27 4.24 -11.62 3.98
C GLN A 27 3.96 -11.26 2.53
N PRO A 28 3.48 -10.03 2.26
CA PRO A 28 3.24 -9.58 0.89
C PRO A 28 4.56 -9.44 0.12
N ASP A 29 4.55 -9.82 -1.14
CA ASP A 29 5.71 -9.82 -2.04
C ASP A 29 5.92 -8.50 -2.78
N PHE A 30 4.99 -7.54 -2.64
CA PHE A 30 5.07 -6.27 -3.35
C PHE A 30 6.26 -5.38 -2.95
N ASN A 31 6.85 -5.62 -1.78
CA ASN A 31 8.01 -4.87 -1.27
C ASN A 31 9.23 -4.91 -2.21
N GLN A 32 9.28 -5.86 -3.12
CA GLN A 32 10.39 -6.01 -4.07
C GLN A 32 10.40 -4.93 -5.17
N PHE A 33 9.27 -4.27 -5.43
CA PHE A 33 9.11 -3.33 -6.54
C PHE A 33 8.37 -2.05 -6.15
N VAL A 34 8.26 -1.75 -4.86
CA VAL A 34 7.74 -0.47 -4.36
C VAL A 34 8.78 0.26 -3.51
N LEU A 35 8.66 1.58 -3.46
CA LEU A 35 9.38 2.42 -2.52
C LEU A 35 8.43 2.87 -1.41
N THR A 36 8.66 2.42 -0.18
CA THR A 36 7.88 2.87 0.98
C THR A 36 8.32 4.26 1.39
N VAL A 37 7.36 5.17 1.50
CA VAL A 37 7.55 6.56 1.93
C VAL A 37 6.57 6.87 3.05
N THR A 38 7.04 7.54 4.09
CA THR A 38 6.18 7.98 5.20
C THR A 38 5.31 9.15 4.73
N SER A 39 4.00 9.03 4.86
CA SER A 39 3.06 10.14 4.66
C SER A 39 2.58 10.70 6.00
N GLY A 40 2.61 12.02 6.13
CA GLY A 40 2.16 12.75 7.32
C GLY A 40 1.08 13.81 7.04
N ASN A 41 0.85 14.16 5.77
CA ASN A 41 -0.11 15.17 5.34
C ASN A 41 -1.36 14.53 4.73
N ALA A 42 -2.39 15.33 4.38
CA ALA A 42 -3.56 14.83 3.65
C ALA A 42 -3.23 14.35 2.22
N SER A 43 -2.12 14.83 1.67
CA SER A 43 -1.57 14.44 0.39
C SER A 43 -0.07 14.69 0.37
N GLU A 44 0.66 13.87 -0.36
CA GLU A 44 2.09 14.07 -0.59
C GLU A 44 2.34 14.38 -2.06
N GLN A 45 3.17 15.38 -2.32
CA GLN A 45 3.58 15.77 -3.66
C GLN A 45 5.00 15.28 -3.93
N TYR A 46 5.18 14.61 -5.06
CA TYR A 46 6.45 14.00 -5.45
C TYR A 46 6.97 14.64 -6.73
N GLY A 47 7.27 15.95 -6.66
CA GLY A 47 7.70 16.68 -7.86
C GLY A 47 9.06 16.26 -8.42
N TRP A 48 9.82 15.48 -7.66
CA TRP A 48 11.08 14.90 -8.12
C TRP A 48 10.90 13.62 -8.95
N LEU A 49 9.72 12.98 -8.95
CA LEU A 49 9.48 11.76 -9.75
C LEU A 49 9.69 12.08 -11.23
N GLY A 50 10.41 11.20 -11.93
CA GLY A 50 10.88 11.41 -13.30
C GLY A 50 12.32 11.90 -13.39
N ASN A 51 12.90 12.39 -12.29
CA ASN A 51 14.34 12.63 -12.24
C ASN A 51 15.10 11.34 -11.93
N SER A 52 16.20 11.15 -12.67
CA SER A 52 17.17 10.12 -12.39
C SER A 52 18.52 10.76 -12.06
N THR A 53 19.32 10.07 -11.26
CA THR A 53 20.74 10.37 -11.12
C THR A 53 21.55 9.16 -11.54
N ALA A 54 22.46 9.36 -12.49
CA ALA A 54 23.38 8.32 -12.95
C ALA A 54 24.82 8.80 -12.78
N PHE A 55 25.69 7.91 -12.30
CA PHE A 55 27.12 8.16 -12.38
C PHE A 55 27.55 8.11 -13.84
N ARG A 56 28.37 9.09 -14.23
CA ARG A 56 29.04 9.13 -15.52
C ARG A 56 30.55 9.14 -15.30
N GLU A 57 31.28 8.61 -16.26
CA GLU A 57 32.73 8.80 -16.29
C GLU A 57 33.07 10.30 -16.34
N TRP A 58 34.08 10.71 -15.57
CA TRP A 58 34.48 12.11 -15.50
C TRP A 58 35.31 12.48 -16.73
N LEU A 59 34.64 12.99 -17.77
CA LEU A 59 35.27 13.48 -18.99
C LEU A 59 35.07 15.00 -19.08
N GLY A 60 36.16 15.76 -18.99
CA GLY A 60 36.15 17.23 -19.07
C GLY A 60 35.57 17.93 -17.84
N ASP A 61 34.88 19.04 -18.07
CA ASP A 61 34.28 19.86 -17.01
C ASP A 61 33.06 19.18 -16.36
N ARG A 62 32.74 19.62 -15.14
CA ARG A 62 31.57 19.14 -14.41
C ARG A 62 30.30 19.49 -15.19
N VAL A 63 29.50 18.47 -15.48
CA VAL A 63 28.14 18.65 -16.00
C VAL A 63 27.14 18.46 -14.88
N ILE A 64 26.25 19.44 -14.73
CA ILE A 64 25.17 19.43 -13.75
C ILE A 64 23.95 18.77 -14.41
N GLN A 65 23.39 17.75 -13.75
CA GLN A 65 22.15 17.12 -14.20
C GLN A 65 20.99 18.07 -13.92
N ASN A 66 20.19 18.36 -14.95
CA ASN A 66 19.04 19.24 -14.83
C ASN A 66 17.84 18.44 -14.31
N LEU A 67 17.23 18.88 -13.21
CA LEU A 67 16.10 18.19 -12.61
C LEU A 67 14.79 18.85 -13.09
N GLY A 68 13.88 18.05 -13.65
CA GLY A 68 12.51 18.45 -13.94
C GLY A 68 11.66 18.50 -12.66
N VAL A 69 10.56 19.27 -12.70
CA VAL A 69 9.56 19.26 -11.62
C VAL A 69 8.23 18.84 -12.23
N HIS A 70 7.67 17.76 -11.71
CA HIS A 70 6.36 17.26 -12.12
C HIS A 70 5.30 17.54 -11.06
N ASP A 71 4.02 17.60 -11.43
CA ASP A 71 2.92 17.76 -10.48
C ASP A 71 2.26 16.41 -10.20
N TYR A 72 2.95 15.56 -9.45
CA TYR A 72 2.41 14.27 -9.02
C TYR A 72 2.00 14.33 -7.55
N THR A 73 0.71 14.17 -7.29
CA THR A 73 0.15 14.22 -5.94
C THR A 73 -0.56 12.91 -5.62
N ILE A 74 -0.12 12.24 -4.55
CA ILE A 74 -0.85 11.11 -3.96
C ILE A 74 -1.70 11.65 -2.81
N LYS A 75 -3.02 11.45 -2.89
CA LYS A 75 -3.95 11.80 -1.81
C LYS A 75 -4.15 10.61 -0.88
N ASN A 76 -4.07 10.85 0.43
CA ASN A 76 -4.38 9.83 1.40
C ASN A 76 -5.86 9.45 1.34
N LYS A 77 -6.12 8.14 1.39
CA LYS A 77 -7.47 7.56 1.41
C LYS A 77 -7.66 6.81 2.72
N THR A 78 -8.86 6.89 3.26
CA THR A 78 -9.27 6.10 4.44
C THR A 78 -9.93 4.81 4.00
N PHE A 79 -9.56 3.70 4.65
CA PHE A 79 -10.08 2.37 4.38
C PHE A 79 -10.68 1.79 5.66
N GLU A 80 -11.67 0.91 5.51
CA GLU A 80 -12.43 0.33 6.62
C GLU A 80 -12.76 -1.12 6.29
N ASN A 81 -12.58 -2.01 7.28
CA ASN A 81 -13.11 -3.36 7.25
C ASN A 81 -13.62 -3.69 8.66
N THR A 82 -14.94 -3.60 8.84
CA THR A 82 -15.59 -3.82 10.14
C THR A 82 -16.44 -5.09 10.10
N VAL A 83 -16.26 -5.93 11.12
CA VAL A 83 -17.01 -7.18 11.31
C VAL A 83 -17.83 -7.11 12.60
N GLY A 84 -19.06 -7.61 12.54
CA GLY A 84 -19.96 -7.74 13.69
C GLY A 84 -20.13 -9.21 14.09
N VAL A 85 -20.26 -9.48 15.38
CA VAL A 85 -20.65 -10.80 15.91
C VAL A 85 -22.05 -10.69 16.50
N PRO A 86 -23.01 -11.56 16.09
CA PRO A 86 -24.34 -11.55 16.66
C PRO A 86 -24.29 -11.76 18.17
N ARG A 87 -25.15 -11.02 18.89
CA ARG A 87 -25.27 -11.15 20.35
C ARG A 87 -25.65 -12.56 20.74
N GLU A 88 -26.60 -13.14 20.02
CA GLU A 88 -27.16 -14.47 20.25
C GLU A 88 -26.07 -15.52 20.19
N SER A 89 -25.12 -15.40 19.26
CA SER A 89 -23.97 -16.30 19.19
C SER A 89 -23.03 -16.22 20.40
N ILE A 90 -23.00 -15.08 21.10
CA ILE A 90 -22.27 -14.93 22.36
C ILE A 90 -23.08 -15.57 23.50
N GLU A 91 -24.38 -15.29 23.55
CA GLU A 91 -25.31 -15.86 24.55
C GLU A 91 -25.36 -17.39 24.48
N ASP A 92 -25.29 -17.96 23.28
CA ASP A 92 -25.33 -19.40 23.00
C ASP A 92 -23.97 -20.09 23.10
N ASP A 93 -22.89 -19.37 23.46
CA ASP A 93 -21.52 -19.91 23.55
C ASP A 93 -20.95 -20.40 22.20
N SER A 94 -21.56 -20.01 21.08
CA SER A 94 -21.14 -20.37 19.73
C SER A 94 -20.19 -19.35 19.09
N TYR A 95 -19.75 -18.34 19.83
CA TYR A 95 -18.89 -17.26 19.33
C TYR A 95 -17.55 -17.77 18.79
N GLY A 96 -17.04 -18.90 19.28
CA GLY A 96 -15.80 -19.51 18.81
C GLY A 96 -15.78 -19.77 17.30
N LEU A 97 -16.96 -19.98 16.69
CA LEU A 97 -17.15 -20.15 15.25
C LEU A 97 -16.68 -18.95 14.42
N PHE A 98 -16.63 -17.74 15.00
CA PHE A 98 -16.18 -16.53 14.32
C PHE A 98 -14.68 -16.25 14.47
N THR A 99 -13.95 -17.07 15.24
CA THR A 99 -12.50 -16.91 15.39
C THR A 99 -11.76 -16.97 14.04
N PRO A 100 -12.08 -17.89 13.10
CA PRO A 100 -11.49 -17.87 11.76
C PRO A 100 -11.78 -16.57 10.99
N LEU A 101 -12.95 -15.97 11.18
CA LEU A 101 -13.30 -14.69 10.54
C LEU A 101 -12.42 -13.54 11.08
N MET A 102 -12.09 -13.54 12.37
CA MET A 102 -11.16 -12.55 12.94
C MET A 102 -9.73 -12.75 12.42
N GLY A 103 -9.35 -14.01 12.17
CA GLY A 103 -8.11 -14.33 11.46
C GLY A 103 -8.11 -13.80 10.03
N GLN A 104 -9.19 -14.05 9.27
CA GLN A 104 -9.35 -13.53 7.90
C GLN A 104 -9.27 -12.00 7.88
N LEU A 105 -9.93 -11.31 8.80
CA LEU A 105 -9.85 -9.85 8.94
C LEU A 105 -8.39 -9.37 9.11
N GLY A 106 -7.58 -10.10 9.87
CA GLY A 106 -6.15 -9.84 10.00
C GLY A 106 -5.38 -10.05 8.69
N GLN A 107 -5.70 -11.10 7.94
CA GLN A 107 -5.08 -11.37 6.63
C GLN A 107 -5.44 -10.30 5.61
N ASP A 108 -6.73 -9.96 5.49
CA ASP A 108 -7.23 -8.93 4.59
C ASP A 108 -6.56 -7.59 4.89
N SER A 109 -6.47 -7.22 6.18
CA SER A 109 -5.81 -5.97 6.61
C SER A 109 -4.33 -5.93 6.21
N ALA A 110 -3.62 -7.06 6.31
CA ALA A 110 -2.21 -7.14 5.94
C ALA A 110 -1.98 -7.19 4.42
N MET A 111 -2.91 -7.79 3.66
CA MET A 111 -2.85 -7.87 2.21
C MET A 111 -3.41 -6.65 1.48
N HIS A 112 -4.20 -5.81 2.14
CA HIS A 112 -4.82 -4.67 1.49
C HIS A 112 -3.84 -3.74 0.73
N PRO A 113 -2.63 -3.41 1.26
CA PRO A 113 -1.65 -2.66 0.49
C PRO A 113 -1.25 -3.35 -0.82
N ALA A 114 -1.15 -4.69 -0.82
CA ALA A 114 -0.83 -5.48 -2.00
C ALA A 114 -1.94 -5.35 -3.06
N GLU A 115 -3.21 -5.43 -2.66
CA GLU A 115 -4.35 -5.26 -3.57
C GLU A 115 -4.29 -3.92 -4.30
N LEU A 116 -4.00 -2.83 -3.58
CA LEU A 116 -3.88 -1.50 -4.15
C LEU A 116 -2.71 -1.41 -5.14
N VAL A 117 -1.56 -1.98 -4.79
CA VAL A 117 -0.38 -2.01 -5.64
C VAL A 117 -0.64 -2.83 -6.92
N TYR A 118 -1.24 -4.01 -6.80
CA TYR A 118 -1.56 -4.86 -7.95
C TYR A 118 -2.63 -4.25 -8.85
N ALA A 119 -3.62 -3.58 -8.27
CA ALA A 119 -4.58 -2.82 -9.05
C ALA A 119 -3.90 -1.71 -9.86
N LEU A 120 -2.99 -0.94 -9.24
CA LEU A 120 -2.22 0.10 -9.91
C LEU A 120 -1.36 -0.47 -11.05
N LEU A 121 -0.64 -1.56 -10.80
CA LEU A 121 0.17 -2.24 -11.82
C LEU A 121 -0.68 -2.72 -12.99
N SER A 122 -1.82 -3.37 -12.72
CA SER A 122 -2.72 -3.81 -13.81
C SER A 122 -3.27 -2.64 -14.61
N GLY A 123 -3.48 -1.49 -13.96
CA GLY A 123 -3.99 -0.27 -14.57
C GLY A 123 -2.93 0.61 -15.23
N GLY A 124 -1.65 0.23 -15.23
CA GLY A 124 -0.57 1.10 -15.72
C GLY A 124 -0.61 1.39 -17.23
N PHE A 125 -1.24 0.52 -18.03
CA PHE A 125 -1.40 0.74 -19.47
C PHE A 125 -2.44 1.82 -19.83
N PRO A 126 -3.61 1.91 -19.16
CA PRO A 126 -4.59 2.96 -19.45
C PRO A 126 -4.52 4.20 -18.54
N GLN A 127 -3.77 4.17 -17.42
CA GLN A 127 -3.70 5.29 -16.48
C GLN A 127 -2.48 6.17 -16.76
N THR A 128 -2.68 7.48 -16.75
CA THR A 128 -1.60 8.47 -16.92
C THR A 128 -0.76 8.59 -15.67
N CYS A 129 0.56 8.75 -15.82
CA CYS A 129 1.53 8.95 -14.76
C CYS A 129 1.80 10.45 -14.52
N TYR A 130 2.92 10.77 -13.84
CA TYR A 130 3.28 12.12 -13.40
C TYR A 130 3.54 13.14 -14.52
N ASP A 131 3.79 12.67 -15.75
CA ASP A 131 4.08 13.52 -16.91
C ASP A 131 2.91 13.60 -17.92
N GLY A 132 1.80 12.93 -17.64
CA GLY A 132 0.62 12.89 -18.50
C GLY A 132 0.60 11.76 -19.54
N GLN A 133 1.68 10.98 -19.70
CA GLN A 133 1.71 9.76 -20.50
C GLN A 133 1.27 8.54 -19.67
N TYR A 134 0.98 7.40 -20.30
CA TYR A 134 0.64 6.18 -19.54
C TYR A 134 1.84 5.65 -18.74
N PHE A 135 1.60 4.98 -17.60
CA PHE A 135 2.71 4.39 -16.81
C PHE A 135 3.50 3.34 -17.60
N PHE A 136 2.81 2.59 -18.47
CA PHE A 136 3.42 1.61 -19.35
C PHE A 136 3.04 1.94 -20.79
N ASP A 137 3.99 2.54 -21.52
CA ASP A 137 3.81 2.93 -22.91
C ASP A 137 5.02 2.52 -23.76
N THR A 138 4.80 2.16 -25.02
CA THR A 138 5.86 1.77 -25.96
C THR A 138 6.73 2.95 -26.40
N ASP A 139 6.17 4.16 -26.30
CA ASP A 139 6.72 5.44 -26.72
C ASP A 139 6.80 6.42 -25.54
N HIS A 140 6.94 5.90 -24.31
CA HIS A 140 7.27 6.73 -23.15
C HIS A 140 8.64 7.39 -23.36
N PRO A 141 8.74 8.74 -23.41
CA PRO A 141 10.01 9.41 -23.66
C PRO A 141 11.07 9.05 -22.61
N VAL A 142 12.31 8.78 -23.05
CA VAL A 142 13.42 8.50 -22.13
C VAL A 142 14.59 9.45 -22.37
N THR A 143 15.35 9.74 -21.32
CA THR A 143 16.57 10.55 -21.46
C THR A 143 17.71 9.66 -21.94
N SER A 144 18.23 9.96 -23.13
CA SER A 144 19.45 9.34 -23.66
C SER A 144 20.68 9.61 -22.77
N ALA A 145 21.74 8.84 -22.94
CA ALA A 145 23.01 9.06 -22.23
C ALA A 145 23.61 10.47 -22.47
N ALA A 146 23.20 11.15 -23.53
CA ALA A 146 23.61 12.51 -23.86
C ALA A 146 22.75 13.59 -23.17
N GLY A 147 21.71 13.21 -22.43
CA GLY A 147 20.79 14.15 -21.75
C GLY A 147 19.65 14.66 -22.63
N ASN A 148 19.51 14.15 -23.86
CA ASN A 148 18.40 14.50 -24.76
C ASN A 148 17.26 13.49 -24.59
N GLU A 149 16.01 13.97 -24.63
CA GLU A 149 14.82 13.15 -24.75
C GLU A 149 14.84 12.39 -26.08
N VAL A 150 14.54 11.08 -26.05
CA VAL A 150 14.46 10.18 -27.21
C VAL A 150 13.23 9.30 -27.15
#